data_AF-A0AAD8Y174-F1
#
_entry.id   AF-A0AAD8Y174-F1
#
_cell.length_a   1.000
_cell.length_b   1.000
_cell.length_c   1.000
_cell.angle_alpha   90.00
_cell.angle_beta   90.00
_cell.angle_gamma   90.00
#
_symmetry.space_group_name_H-M   'P 1'
#
loop_
_entity.id
_entity.type
_entity.pdbx_description
1 polymer ?
#
loop_
_entity_poly.entity_id
_entity_poly.type
_entity_poly.pdbx_seq_one_letter_code
_entity_poly.pdbx_strand_id
1 'polypeptide(L)'
;MRSLSAALLFLLSCASLPSSANAATTSSAHHQPAAQTCERLPSSLTYSQATAPADVSAILRVVVEKINRDVTGVVDVEVAWTGAELHRRVGERIVRCTVTRLAESVVQISDNDDDGGGGDSEVQIDEHGEKLSHNVSKCQPPSICINTLGSYECVCPSASFQSSPSSVDFIPTPQFWEDITYNQHRTPWEVSYGRSSESSCPNSPSTFGCCDDDGHSREGAVCHSTFRCPVDPCEDVESSPCSSNASCQRANSPLAHPNYTCECPPGLMGNGKPCPKYNTQQQQPQQQPKVKYDGKTPTESTKRLLDAGLLCGCTKPTVDPCDGYHDCPSKEMCVADSYNRPSCQCKPGHVRDEVYGCVDEHPPGLTLRYSSNPDSKFDTDRGIEYLTQGDRYEEYGVM
;
A
#
# COMPACT_ATOMS: atom_id res chain seq x y z
N MET A 1 -26.55 35.36 54.00
CA MET A 1 -25.85 36.60 54.37
C MET A 1 -24.98 36.99 53.18
N ARG A 2 -25.35 38.05 52.44
CA ARG A 2 -24.56 39.31 52.25
C ARG A 2 -23.08 39.02 51.95
N SER A 3 -22.44 39.45 50.86
CA SER A 3 -22.52 40.75 50.20
C SER A 3 -21.79 40.70 48.85
N LEU A 4 -22.24 41.52 47.89
CA LEU A 4 -21.42 41.99 46.77
C LEU A 4 -20.22 42.81 47.29
N SER A 5 -19.12 42.80 46.54
CA SER A 5 -18.39 44.01 46.13
C SER A 5 -17.37 43.71 45.03
N ALA A 6 -17.38 44.55 44.00
CA ALA A 6 -16.43 44.60 42.89
C ALA A 6 -15.17 45.38 43.28
N ALA A 7 -14.04 45.10 42.62
CA ALA A 7 -12.98 46.09 42.42
C ALA A 7 -12.16 45.75 41.16
N LEU A 8 -12.26 46.65 40.19
CA LEU A 8 -11.42 46.82 39.01
C LEU A 8 -10.09 47.46 39.46
N LEU A 9 -8.95 47.02 38.91
CA LEU A 9 -7.71 47.80 38.97
C LEU A 9 -6.89 47.59 37.70
N PHE A 10 -6.93 48.61 36.85
CA PHE A 10 -6.01 48.85 35.74
C PHE A 10 -4.68 49.42 36.27
N LEU A 11 -3.55 49.02 35.70
CA LEU A 11 -2.31 49.76 35.79
C LEU A 11 -1.90 50.25 34.40
N LEU A 12 -1.73 51.57 34.31
CA LEU A 12 -1.16 52.33 33.21
C LEU A 12 0.34 52.01 33.03
N SER A 13 0.84 52.19 31.80
CA SER A 13 1.99 53.06 31.61
C SER A 13 2.03 53.61 30.18
N CYS A 14 1.81 54.93 30.07
CA CYS A 14 2.17 55.75 28.91
C CYS A 14 3.47 56.48 29.22
N ALA A 15 4.41 56.48 28.29
CA ALA A 15 5.49 57.45 28.24
C ALA A 15 5.34 58.29 26.96
N SER A 16 5.44 59.60 27.14
CA SER A 16 5.24 60.66 26.15
C SER A 16 6.43 61.61 26.17
N LEU A 17 6.61 62.36 25.06
CA LEU A 17 7.25 63.68 24.85
C LEU A 17 8.40 63.66 23.81
N PRO A 18 8.76 64.80 23.16
CA PRO A 18 7.94 65.95 22.76
C PRO A 18 8.24 66.55 21.35
N SER A 19 7.19 67.13 20.75
CA SER A 19 7.05 68.52 20.24
C SER A 19 7.99 69.19 19.21
N SER A 20 7.32 69.95 18.31
CA SER A 20 7.72 71.22 17.62
C SER A 20 8.44 71.10 16.26
N ALA A 21 8.31 71.96 15.25
CA ALA A 21 7.39 73.05 14.86
C ALA A 21 7.76 73.55 13.43
N ASN A 22 6.75 73.96 12.66
CA ASN A 22 6.69 75.03 11.62
C ASN A 22 7.49 75.01 10.29
N ALA A 23 6.70 75.16 9.22
CA ALA A 23 6.76 76.14 8.11
C ALA A 23 7.27 75.74 6.70
N ALA A 24 6.31 75.75 5.77
CA ALA A 24 6.29 76.22 4.36
C ALA A 24 7.47 75.86 3.42
N THR A 25 7.20 75.29 2.24
CA THR A 25 6.78 75.94 0.97
C THR A 25 6.92 74.93 -0.20
N THR A 26 5.91 74.87 -1.08
CA THR A 26 5.86 74.41 -2.49
C THR A 26 6.96 73.51 -3.09
N SER A 27 6.57 72.33 -3.61
CA SER A 27 6.37 72.06 -5.06
C SER A 27 6.66 70.59 -5.45
N SER A 28 5.90 70.15 -6.46
CA SER A 28 6.10 69.02 -7.37
C SER A 28 5.83 67.58 -6.92
N ALA A 29 4.99 66.95 -7.74
CA ALA A 29 4.45 65.62 -7.67
C ALA A 29 5.51 64.51 -7.81
N HIS A 30 5.42 63.51 -6.93
CA HIS A 30 5.61 62.10 -7.28
C HIS A 30 4.78 61.25 -6.29
N HIS A 31 3.92 60.40 -6.85
CA HIS A 31 2.99 59.54 -6.11
C HIS A 31 3.76 58.44 -5.36
N GLN A 32 3.84 58.55 -4.02
CA GLN A 32 4.18 57.44 -3.12
C GLN A 32 2.88 56.77 -2.66
N PRO A 33 2.74 55.43 -2.72
CA PRO A 33 1.63 54.75 -2.08
C PRO A 33 1.81 54.85 -0.55
N ALA A 34 0.80 55.41 0.10
CA ALA A 34 0.72 55.54 1.55
C ALA A 34 0.80 54.14 2.20
N ALA A 35 1.57 54.03 3.27
CA ALA A 35 1.55 52.87 4.16
C ALA A 35 0.11 52.68 4.68
N GLN A 36 -0.55 51.62 4.20
CA GLN A 36 -1.87 51.25 4.68
C GLN A 36 -1.74 50.71 6.10
N THR A 37 -2.15 51.54 7.05
CA THR A 37 -2.43 51.11 8.41
C THR A 37 -3.63 50.18 8.35
N CYS A 38 -3.49 48.94 8.83
CA CYS A 38 -4.60 48.00 8.91
C CYS A 38 -5.71 48.61 9.80
N GLU A 39 -6.81 49.01 9.19
CA GLU A 39 -7.97 49.54 9.89
C GLU A 39 -8.80 48.37 10.43
N ARG A 40 -8.88 48.25 11.75
CA ARG A 40 -9.72 47.27 12.44
C ARG A 40 -11.18 47.69 12.32
N LEU A 41 -11.92 47.04 11.42
CA LEU A 41 -13.35 47.27 11.26
C LEU A 41 -14.12 46.92 12.56
N PRO A 42 -15.18 47.68 12.90
CA PRO A 42 -15.95 47.45 14.13
C PRO A 42 -16.66 46.09 14.09
N SER A 43 -16.35 45.22 15.05
CA SER A 43 -16.74 43.80 15.08
C SER A 43 -18.02 43.50 15.87
N SER A 44 -18.87 44.50 16.13
CA SER A 44 -20.05 44.33 16.99
C SER A 44 -21.30 44.99 16.41
N LEU A 45 -22.37 44.21 16.29
CA LEU A 45 -23.73 44.68 16.02
C LEU A 45 -24.50 44.75 17.34
N THR A 46 -24.87 45.96 17.76
CA THR A 46 -25.64 46.18 19.00
C THR A 46 -27.09 46.50 18.64
N TYR A 47 -28.04 45.70 19.14
CA TYR A 47 -29.47 45.94 18.97
C TYR A 47 -30.09 46.51 20.26
N SER A 48 -31.08 47.37 20.12
CA SER A 48 -31.92 47.78 21.25
C SER A 48 -32.91 46.67 21.59
N GLN A 49 -33.38 46.60 22.84
CA GLN A 49 -34.29 45.54 23.29
C GLN A 49 -35.58 45.44 22.45
N ALA A 50 -36.05 46.55 21.88
CA ALA A 50 -37.26 46.59 21.04
C ALA A 50 -37.02 46.13 19.60
N THR A 51 -35.76 46.10 19.14
CA THR A 51 -35.38 45.80 17.76
C THR A 51 -34.54 44.54 17.61
N ALA A 52 -34.15 43.90 18.72
CA ALA A 52 -33.47 42.62 18.71
C ALA A 52 -34.44 41.54 18.19
N PRO A 53 -34.09 40.83 17.10
CA PRO A 53 -34.98 39.80 16.57
C PRO A 53 -35.09 38.63 17.55
N ALA A 54 -36.29 38.08 17.62
CA ALA A 54 -36.59 36.95 18.51
C ALA A 54 -35.74 35.73 18.16
N ASP A 55 -35.47 35.54 16.87
CA ASP A 55 -34.68 34.44 16.33
C ASP A 55 -33.32 34.94 15.82
N VAL A 56 -32.25 34.55 16.51
CA VAL A 56 -30.87 34.92 16.18
C VAL A 56 -30.40 34.18 14.93
N SER A 57 -30.96 33.01 14.63
CA SER A 57 -30.55 32.20 13.47
C SER A 57 -30.81 32.90 12.13
N ALA A 58 -31.83 33.75 12.07
CA ALA A 58 -32.08 34.62 10.93
C ALA A 58 -30.99 35.70 10.74
N ILE A 59 -30.42 36.24 11.84
CA ILE A 59 -29.28 37.16 11.76
C ILE A 59 -28.03 36.43 11.29
N LEU A 60 -27.78 35.21 11.77
CA LEU A 60 -26.57 34.45 11.45
C LEU A 60 -26.39 34.29 9.94
N ARG A 61 -27.46 33.95 9.22
CA ARG A 61 -27.45 33.84 7.75
C ARG A 61 -27.10 35.17 7.08
N VAL A 62 -27.71 36.28 7.53
CA VAL A 62 -27.46 37.62 6.97
C VAL A 62 -26.03 38.08 7.22
N VAL A 63 -25.45 37.73 8.37
CA VAL A 63 -24.07 38.10 8.73
C VAL A 63 -23.07 37.31 7.89
N VAL A 64 -23.25 36.00 7.73
CA VAL A 64 -22.38 35.16 6.88
C VAL A 64 -22.48 35.60 5.42
N GLU A 65 -23.68 35.82 4.89
CA GLU A 65 -23.90 36.27 3.51
C GLU A 65 -23.25 37.63 3.24
N LYS A 66 -23.37 38.57 4.20
CA LYS A 66 -22.76 39.89 4.08
C LYS A 66 -21.23 39.84 4.18
N ILE A 67 -20.67 38.99 5.04
CA ILE A 67 -19.20 38.81 5.15
C ILE A 67 -18.65 38.22 3.85
N ASN A 68 -19.30 37.18 3.31
CA ASN A 68 -18.86 36.55 2.06
C ASN A 68 -18.98 37.49 0.84
N ARG A 69 -19.93 38.43 0.87
CA ARG A 69 -20.10 39.44 -0.20
C ARG A 69 -19.12 40.59 -0.08
N ASP A 70 -18.89 41.08 1.13
CA ASP A 70 -18.16 42.34 1.37
C ASP A 70 -16.67 42.11 1.71
N VAL A 71 -16.24 40.87 2.00
CA VAL A 71 -14.86 40.51 2.34
C VAL A 71 -14.32 39.44 1.38
N THR A 72 -13.25 39.76 0.65
CA THR A 72 -12.61 38.83 -0.30
C THR A 72 -11.64 37.88 0.40
N GLY A 73 -11.42 36.67 -0.13
CA GLY A 73 -10.42 35.72 0.42
C GLY A 73 -10.76 35.15 1.80
N VAL A 74 -12.05 35.10 2.14
CA VAL A 74 -12.54 34.45 3.37
C VAL A 74 -12.55 32.94 3.16
N VAL A 75 -11.88 32.22 4.06
CA VAL A 75 -11.79 30.75 4.08
C VAL A 75 -12.87 30.18 4.99
N ASP A 76 -13.08 30.82 6.13
CA ASP A 76 -14.03 30.36 7.15
C ASP A 76 -14.61 31.53 7.94
N VAL A 77 -15.86 31.35 8.37
CA VAL A 77 -16.60 32.32 9.18
C VAL A 77 -17.26 31.58 10.34
N GLU A 78 -16.66 31.67 11.52
CA GLU A 78 -17.23 31.13 12.74
C GLU A 78 -18.07 32.21 13.43
N VAL A 79 -19.34 31.91 13.69
CA VAL A 79 -20.23 32.83 14.41
C VAL A 79 -20.63 32.24 15.75
N ALA A 80 -20.03 32.76 16.82
CA ALA A 80 -20.38 32.42 18.18
C ALA A 80 -21.38 33.45 18.73
N TRP A 81 -22.38 32.98 19.47
CA TRP A 81 -23.33 33.86 20.15
C TRP A 81 -23.35 33.55 21.64
N THR A 82 -23.45 34.59 22.46
CA THR A 82 -23.59 34.44 23.91
C THR A 82 -24.74 35.32 24.39
N GLY A 83 -25.57 34.75 25.27
CA GLY A 83 -26.72 35.43 25.88
C GLY A 83 -27.68 34.41 26.51
N ALA A 84 -28.22 34.73 27.68
CA ALA A 84 -29.22 33.89 28.35
C ALA A 84 -30.59 34.56 28.27
N GLU A 85 -31.62 33.76 28.00
CA GLU A 85 -33.01 34.22 28.03
C GLU A 85 -33.51 34.20 29.48
N LEU A 86 -33.21 35.26 30.24
CA LEU A 86 -33.65 35.38 31.63
C LEU A 86 -35.05 36.02 31.68
N HIS A 87 -36.07 35.22 31.99
CA HIS A 87 -37.45 35.66 32.29
C HIS A 87 -38.17 36.44 31.18
N ARG A 88 -38.14 35.96 29.92
CA ARG A 88 -38.85 36.58 28.77
C ARG A 88 -38.49 38.06 28.54
N ARG A 89 -37.39 38.54 29.10
CA ARG A 89 -36.79 39.83 28.77
C ARG A 89 -35.55 39.52 27.95
N VAL A 90 -35.43 40.14 26.77
CA VAL A 90 -34.25 39.97 25.94
C VAL A 90 -33.08 40.61 26.68
N GLY A 91 -32.21 39.78 27.28
CA GLY A 91 -30.94 40.21 27.83
C GLY A 91 -29.99 40.62 26.70
N GLU A 92 -28.89 41.28 27.05
CA GLU A 92 -27.84 41.62 26.08
C GLU A 92 -27.33 40.34 25.40
N ARG A 93 -27.38 40.32 24.07
CA ARG A 93 -26.89 39.22 23.23
C ARG A 93 -25.67 39.73 22.48
N ILE A 94 -24.54 39.07 22.66
CA ILE A 94 -23.29 39.42 21.97
C ILE A 94 -23.06 38.36 20.91
N VAL A 95 -23.04 38.80 19.65
CA VAL A 95 -22.63 37.98 18.50
C VAL A 95 -21.18 38.31 18.20
N ARG A 96 -20.30 37.31 18.30
CA ARG A 96 -18.89 37.39 17.92
C ARG A 96 -18.69 36.61 16.63
N CYS A 97 -18.17 37.28 15.61
CA CYS A 97 -17.79 36.65 14.35
C CYS A 97 -16.27 36.61 14.27
N THR A 98 -15.72 35.43 14.01
CA THR A 98 -14.32 35.23 13.69
C THR A 98 -14.24 34.92 12.20
N VAL A 99 -13.46 35.70 11.45
CA VAL A 99 -13.31 35.54 10.01
C VAL A 99 -11.86 35.14 9.74
N THR A 100 -11.68 33.95 9.19
CA THR A 100 -10.36 33.45 8.78
C THR A 100 -10.16 33.76 7.31
N ARG A 101 -9.08 34.46 6.97
CA ARG A 101 -8.70 34.77 5.58
C ARG A 101 -7.37 34.10 5.26
N LEU A 102 -7.19 33.70 3.99
CA LEU A 102 -5.85 33.38 3.50
C LEU A 102 -5.02 34.66 3.63
N ALA A 103 -3.85 34.56 4.26
CA ALA A 103 -2.86 35.62 4.16
C ALA A 103 -2.59 35.80 2.67
N GLU A 104 -3.00 36.93 2.10
CA GLU A 104 -2.62 37.29 0.74
C GLU A 104 -1.10 37.19 0.70
N SER A 105 -0.58 36.21 -0.04
CA SER A 105 0.80 36.21 -0.48
C SER A 105 0.92 37.45 -1.36
N VAL A 106 1.33 38.57 -0.76
CA VAL A 106 1.91 39.66 -1.51
C VAL A 106 3.10 39.03 -2.20
N VAL A 107 2.92 38.66 -3.47
CA VAL A 107 4.01 38.36 -4.39
C VAL A 107 4.74 39.69 -4.55
N GLN A 108 5.64 39.98 -3.62
CA GLN A 108 6.79 40.80 -3.93
C GLN A 108 7.69 39.91 -4.76
N ILE A 109 7.62 40.13 -6.08
CA ILE A 109 8.72 39.78 -6.98
C ILE A 109 9.92 40.58 -6.47
N SER A 110 10.72 39.96 -5.62
CA SER A 110 12.11 40.33 -5.42
C SER A 110 12.94 39.25 -6.06
N ASP A 111 13.34 39.50 -7.30
CA ASP A 111 14.56 38.92 -7.85
C ASP A 111 15.68 39.26 -6.85
N ASN A 112 16.30 38.24 -6.26
CA ASN A 112 17.71 38.27 -5.87
C ASN A 112 18.17 36.84 -5.58
N ASP A 113 19.32 36.54 -6.18
CA ASP A 113 20.08 35.32 -6.13
C ASP A 113 20.59 34.94 -4.73
N ASP A 114 21.07 33.69 -4.67
CA ASP A 114 22.08 33.12 -3.75
C ASP A 114 21.64 32.40 -2.45
N ASP A 115 21.80 31.06 -2.55
CA ASP A 115 22.64 30.19 -1.71
C ASP A 115 22.12 29.64 -0.36
N GLY A 116 22.07 28.30 -0.29
CA GLY A 116 22.59 27.55 0.86
C GLY A 116 21.68 27.22 2.06
N GLY A 117 20.94 26.10 1.95
CA GLY A 117 20.96 25.03 2.96
C GLY A 117 20.13 25.15 4.26
N GLY A 118 19.45 24.06 4.60
CA GLY A 118 19.00 23.76 5.98
C GLY A 118 17.49 23.61 6.14
N GLY A 119 16.97 22.44 5.76
CA GLY A 119 15.58 22.08 6.00
C GLY A 119 15.33 21.71 7.45
N ASP A 120 14.67 22.59 8.19
CA ASP A 120 13.85 22.24 9.35
C ASP A 120 12.39 22.51 8.98
N SER A 121 11.57 21.46 9.05
CA SER A 121 10.13 21.54 8.81
C SER A 121 9.50 22.37 9.93
N GLU A 122 9.14 23.60 9.60
CA GLU A 122 8.42 24.51 10.49
C GLU A 122 7.00 23.95 10.72
N VAL A 123 6.80 23.34 11.89
CA VAL A 123 5.48 22.90 12.35
C VAL A 123 4.71 24.14 12.75
N GLN A 124 3.73 24.54 11.93
CA GLN A 124 2.74 25.54 12.33
C GLN A 124 1.80 24.93 13.37
N ILE A 125 1.80 25.53 14.56
CA ILE A 125 0.93 25.19 15.69
C ILE A 125 -0.06 26.35 15.80
N ASP A 126 -1.35 26.05 15.90
CA ASP A 126 -2.35 27.08 16.16
C ASP A 126 -2.35 27.50 17.65
N GLU A 127 -3.04 28.60 17.94
CA GLU A 127 -3.10 29.26 19.24
C GLU A 127 -3.83 28.46 20.35
N HIS A 128 -4.15 27.19 20.11
CA HIS A 128 -4.70 26.27 21.12
C HIS A 128 -3.81 25.06 21.41
N GLY A 129 -2.65 24.93 20.75
CA GLY A 129 -1.68 23.88 21.07
C GLY A 129 -2.16 22.46 20.73
N GLU A 130 -3.22 22.32 19.95
CA GLU A 130 -3.51 21.06 19.28
C GLU A 130 -2.76 21.03 17.95
N LYS A 131 -1.97 19.97 17.77
CA LYS A 131 -1.30 19.69 16.51
C LYS A 131 -2.41 19.62 15.45
N LEU A 132 -2.37 20.48 14.42
CA LEU A 132 -3.24 20.36 13.25
C LEU A 132 -3.05 18.94 12.69
N SER A 133 -3.94 18.03 13.13
CA SER A 133 -3.97 16.68 12.63
C SER A 133 -4.46 16.84 11.20
N HIS A 134 -3.52 16.78 10.25
CA HIS A 134 -3.79 16.64 8.83
C HIS A 134 -5.11 15.90 8.65
N ASN A 135 -6.08 16.58 8.04
CA ASN A 135 -7.39 16.09 7.64
C ASN A 135 -7.45 14.56 7.66
N VAL A 136 -8.00 13.97 8.73
CA VAL A 136 -8.36 12.56 8.70
C VAL A 136 -9.34 12.46 7.54
N SER A 137 -8.91 11.87 6.43
CA SER A 137 -9.70 11.79 5.21
C SER A 137 -11.07 11.20 5.57
N LYS A 138 -12.15 11.96 5.34
CA LYS A 138 -13.52 11.46 5.56
C LYS A 138 -13.84 10.28 4.65
N CYS A 139 -13.10 10.17 3.54
CA CYS A 139 -13.11 9.07 2.62
C CYS A 139 -12.20 7.92 3.10
N GLN A 140 -12.56 6.70 2.72
CA GLN A 140 -11.82 5.51 3.15
C GLN A 140 -10.73 5.14 2.15
N PRO A 141 -9.47 4.92 2.59
CA PRO A 141 -8.40 4.52 1.68
C PRO A 141 -8.79 3.28 0.85
N PRO A 142 -8.47 3.22 -0.45
CA PRO A 142 -7.58 4.12 -1.18
C PRO A 142 -8.31 5.29 -1.86
N SER A 143 -9.58 5.55 -1.53
CA SER A 143 -10.31 6.66 -2.16
C SER A 143 -9.73 8.02 -1.77
N ILE A 144 -9.72 8.93 -2.73
CA ILE A 144 -9.21 10.30 -2.62
C ILE A 144 -10.39 11.21 -2.26
N CYS A 145 -10.20 12.05 -1.24
CA CYS A 145 -11.17 13.07 -0.86
C CYS A 145 -10.94 14.33 -1.69
N ILE A 146 -11.96 14.77 -2.43
CA ILE A 146 -11.95 16.00 -3.21
C ILE A 146 -12.92 16.99 -2.56
N ASN A 147 -12.42 18.18 -2.21
CA ASN A 147 -13.27 19.23 -1.67
C ASN A 147 -14.13 19.84 -2.80
N THR A 148 -15.42 20.02 -2.54
CA THR A 148 -16.35 20.73 -3.42
C THR A 148 -16.82 22.00 -2.72
N LEU A 149 -17.53 22.89 -3.42
CA LEU A 149 -18.01 24.14 -2.83
C LEU A 149 -19.02 23.86 -1.71
N GLY A 150 -18.54 23.91 -0.46
CA GLY A 150 -19.35 23.66 0.74
C GLY A 150 -19.53 22.18 1.10
N SER A 151 -18.81 21.26 0.45
CA SER A 151 -18.97 19.81 0.62
C SER A 151 -17.68 19.06 0.24
N TYR A 152 -17.73 17.74 0.14
CA TYR A 152 -16.63 16.90 -0.34
C TYR A 152 -17.17 15.65 -1.03
N GLU A 153 -16.36 15.09 -1.92
CA GLU A 153 -16.66 13.88 -2.69
C GLU A 153 -15.51 12.88 -2.54
N CYS A 154 -15.81 11.59 -2.57
CA CYS A 154 -14.82 10.52 -2.57
C CYS A 154 -14.68 9.92 -3.97
N VAL A 155 -13.45 9.76 -4.44
CA VAL A 155 -13.15 9.29 -5.81
C VAL A 155 -12.15 8.15 -5.78
N CYS A 156 -12.37 7.12 -6.60
CA CYS A 156 -11.40 6.03 -6.77
C CYS A 156 -10.18 6.49 -7.57
N PRO A 157 -8.96 6.12 -7.13
CA PRO A 157 -7.75 6.38 -7.90
C PRO A 157 -7.86 5.85 -9.33
N SER A 158 -7.24 6.56 -10.26
CA SER A 158 -7.16 6.21 -11.68
C SER A 158 -5.76 6.55 -12.18
N ALA A 159 -5.22 5.73 -13.06
CA ALA A 159 -3.90 5.97 -13.66
C ALA A 159 -3.88 7.28 -14.48
N SER A 160 -5.05 7.77 -14.90
CA SER A 160 -5.21 9.06 -15.57
C SER A 160 -4.99 10.27 -14.66
N PHE A 161 -5.06 10.11 -13.34
CA PHE A 161 -4.77 11.18 -12.38
C PHE A 161 -3.26 11.22 -12.10
N GLN A 162 -2.47 11.78 -13.02
CA GLN A 162 -1.01 11.95 -12.82
C GLN A 162 -0.65 12.94 -11.71
N SER A 163 -1.64 13.60 -11.11
CA SER A 163 -1.47 14.48 -9.98
C SER A 163 -2.68 14.26 -9.09
N SER A 164 -2.46 13.73 -7.87
CA SER A 164 -3.49 13.78 -6.84
C SER A 164 -3.98 15.24 -6.74
N PRO A 165 -5.29 15.52 -6.84
CA PRO A 165 -5.83 16.88 -6.65
C PRO A 165 -5.74 17.33 -5.18
N SER A 166 -4.77 16.81 -4.42
CA SER A 166 -4.41 17.23 -3.08
C SER A 166 -3.75 18.61 -3.02
N SER A 167 -3.64 19.32 -4.15
CA SER A 167 -3.40 20.77 -4.10
C SER A 167 -4.62 21.45 -3.52
N VAL A 168 -4.38 22.28 -2.49
CA VAL A 168 -5.40 23.02 -1.73
C VAL A 168 -6.31 23.89 -2.63
N ASP A 169 -5.90 24.14 -3.88
CA ASP A 169 -6.59 25.00 -4.85
C ASP A 169 -7.37 24.24 -5.95
N PHE A 170 -7.49 22.90 -5.89
CA PHE A 170 -8.26 22.18 -6.90
C PHE A 170 -9.76 22.28 -6.64
N ILE A 171 -10.46 23.05 -7.48
CA ILE A 171 -11.92 23.10 -7.51
C ILE A 171 -12.40 22.27 -8.71
N PRO A 172 -13.10 21.14 -8.49
CA PRO A 172 -13.58 20.30 -9.58
C PRO A 172 -14.62 21.05 -10.44
N THR A 173 -14.40 21.05 -11.76
CA THR A 173 -15.35 21.62 -12.73
C THR A 173 -16.44 20.61 -13.09
N PRO A 174 -17.59 21.03 -13.64
CA PRO A 174 -18.59 20.09 -14.16
C PRO A 174 -18.00 19.11 -15.20
N GLN A 175 -17.08 19.60 -16.04
CA GLN A 175 -16.39 18.77 -17.04
C GLN A 175 -15.58 17.66 -16.40
N PHE A 176 -14.91 17.93 -15.27
CA PHE A 176 -14.18 16.91 -14.52
C PHE A 176 -15.11 15.76 -14.09
N TRP A 177 -16.30 16.07 -13.57
CA TRP A 177 -17.25 15.05 -13.15
C TRP A 177 -17.80 14.22 -14.32
N GLU A 178 -18.05 14.87 -15.46
CA GLU A 178 -18.43 14.17 -16.69
C GLU A 178 -17.32 13.24 -17.17
N ASP A 179 -16.08 13.72 -17.19
CA ASP A 179 -14.92 12.95 -17.64
C ASP A 179 -14.70 11.73 -16.75
N ILE A 180 -14.84 11.84 -15.42
CA ILE A 180 -14.66 10.66 -14.57
C ILE A 180 -15.82 9.68 -14.68
N THR A 181 -17.06 10.16 -14.84
CA THR A 181 -18.27 9.33 -14.81
C THR A 181 -18.51 8.61 -16.13
N TYR A 182 -18.28 9.29 -17.26
CA TYR A 182 -18.60 8.78 -18.60
C TYR A 182 -17.41 8.16 -19.34
N ASN A 183 -16.21 8.15 -18.74
CA ASN A 183 -15.06 7.51 -19.36
C ASN A 183 -15.26 5.98 -19.44
N GLN A 184 -15.51 5.50 -20.67
CA GLN A 184 -15.74 4.10 -20.99
C GLN A 184 -14.50 3.20 -20.83
N HIS A 185 -13.33 3.77 -20.55
CA HIS A 185 -12.06 3.05 -20.45
C HIS A 185 -11.62 2.74 -19.02
N ARG A 186 -12.43 3.06 -18.00
CA ARG A 186 -12.07 2.72 -16.62
C ARG A 186 -11.98 1.23 -16.42
N THR A 187 -10.92 0.81 -15.74
CA THR A 187 -10.73 -0.59 -15.37
C THR A 187 -11.58 -0.94 -14.13
N PRO A 188 -11.85 -2.23 -13.88
CA PRO A 188 -12.52 -2.67 -12.66
C PRO A 188 -11.83 -2.25 -11.34
N TRP A 189 -10.59 -1.78 -11.39
CA TRP A 189 -9.82 -1.29 -10.24
C TRP A 189 -10.03 0.21 -9.98
N GLU A 190 -10.58 0.95 -10.94
CA GLU A 190 -10.75 2.41 -10.91
C GLU A 190 -12.21 2.84 -10.63
N VAL A 191 -13.01 1.87 -10.21
CA VAL A 191 -14.41 2.02 -9.79
C VAL A 191 -14.63 1.24 -8.51
N SER A 192 -15.60 1.66 -7.72
CA SER A 192 -15.98 0.98 -6.49
C SER A 192 -16.45 -0.46 -6.71
N TYR A 193 -16.54 -1.23 -5.61
CA TYR A 193 -17.10 -2.57 -5.64
C TYR A 193 -18.54 -2.60 -6.15
N GLY A 194 -18.88 -3.61 -6.96
CA GLY A 194 -20.16 -3.70 -7.65
C GLY A 194 -21.37 -4.08 -6.79
N ARG A 195 -21.20 -4.26 -5.48
CA ARG A 195 -22.27 -4.63 -4.54
C ARG A 195 -22.53 -3.51 -3.53
N SER A 196 -23.79 -3.22 -3.27
CA SER A 196 -24.23 -2.24 -2.27
C SER A 196 -23.84 -2.61 -0.83
N SER A 197 -23.53 -3.88 -0.57
CA SER A 197 -22.99 -4.34 0.72
C SER A 197 -21.51 -4.00 0.92
N GLU A 198 -20.78 -3.70 -0.17
CA GLU A 198 -19.33 -3.48 -0.17
C GLU A 198 -18.99 -2.00 -0.39
N SER A 199 -19.82 -1.26 -1.13
CA SER A 199 -19.68 0.19 -1.34
C SER A 199 -21.06 0.84 -1.49
N SER A 200 -21.20 2.08 -1.00
CA SER A 200 -22.42 2.88 -1.11
C SER A 200 -22.84 3.23 -2.54
N CYS A 201 -21.86 3.37 -3.44
CA CYS A 201 -22.08 3.72 -4.85
C CYS A 201 -21.48 2.64 -5.75
N PRO A 202 -22.20 1.55 -6.07
CA PRO A 202 -21.62 0.38 -6.73
C PRO A 202 -21.25 0.59 -8.19
N ASN A 203 -20.06 0.13 -8.60
CA ASN A 203 -19.48 0.35 -9.94
C ASN A 203 -19.34 1.83 -10.33
N SER A 204 -19.30 2.72 -9.34
CA SER A 204 -19.14 4.16 -9.57
C SER A 204 -17.69 4.57 -9.30
N PRO A 205 -17.11 5.46 -10.12
CA PRO A 205 -15.77 5.99 -9.89
C PRO A 205 -15.72 7.00 -8.75
N SER A 206 -16.86 7.56 -8.36
CA SER A 206 -17.00 8.55 -7.30
C SER A 206 -18.35 8.46 -6.58
N THR A 207 -18.48 9.19 -5.48
CA THR A 207 -19.75 9.43 -4.78
C THR A 207 -20.66 10.45 -5.47
N PHE A 208 -20.09 11.29 -6.35
CA PHE A 208 -20.83 12.32 -7.09
C PHE A 208 -22.01 11.73 -7.88
N GLY A 209 -23.20 12.34 -7.72
CA GLY A 209 -24.44 11.90 -8.38
C GLY A 209 -25.03 10.59 -7.82
N CYS A 210 -24.43 10.00 -6.79
CA CYS A 210 -24.92 8.82 -6.09
C CYS A 210 -25.24 9.11 -4.61
N CYS A 211 -24.35 9.83 -3.92
CA CYS A 211 -24.58 10.30 -2.56
C CYS A 211 -25.29 11.66 -2.55
N ASP A 212 -25.73 12.10 -1.37
CA ASP A 212 -26.24 13.46 -1.16
C ASP A 212 -25.12 14.49 -1.46
N ASP A 213 -25.45 15.53 -2.22
CA ASP A 213 -24.51 16.58 -2.64
C ASP A 213 -23.87 17.29 -1.45
N ASP A 214 -24.58 17.36 -0.31
CA ASP A 214 -24.04 17.83 0.96
C ASP A 214 -23.44 16.66 1.75
N GLY A 215 -22.14 16.42 1.57
CA GLY A 215 -21.36 15.44 2.30
C GLY A 215 -21.26 15.70 3.81
N HIS A 216 -21.65 16.90 4.28
CA HIS A 216 -21.78 17.22 5.71
C HIS A 216 -23.18 16.91 6.27
N SER A 217 -24.18 16.68 5.42
CA SER A 217 -25.45 16.13 5.84
C SER A 217 -25.25 14.77 6.49
N ARG A 218 -26.19 14.34 7.34
CA ARG A 218 -26.11 13.04 8.01
C ARG A 218 -26.12 11.91 6.98
N GLU A 219 -26.98 12.02 5.98
CA GLU A 219 -27.16 11.05 4.91
C GLU A 219 -25.93 11.03 3.98
N GLY A 220 -25.43 12.20 3.59
CA GLY A 220 -24.21 12.37 2.79
C GLY A 220 -22.99 11.77 3.50
N ALA A 221 -22.74 12.13 4.76
CA ALA A 221 -21.60 11.63 5.51
C ALA A 221 -21.60 10.09 5.64
N VAL A 222 -22.78 9.47 5.85
CA VAL A 222 -22.91 8.00 5.90
C VAL A 222 -22.61 7.38 4.54
N CYS A 223 -23.14 7.94 3.46
CA CYS A 223 -22.90 7.45 2.10
C CYS A 223 -21.41 7.54 1.72
N HIS A 224 -20.76 8.69 1.96
CA HIS A 224 -19.34 8.90 1.65
C HIS A 224 -18.42 8.02 2.49
N SER A 225 -18.70 7.85 3.79
CA SER A 225 -17.89 7.01 4.68
C SER A 225 -17.96 5.52 4.38
N THR A 226 -18.98 5.07 3.65
CA THR A 226 -19.17 3.67 3.22
C THR A 226 -18.76 3.41 1.77
N PHE A 227 -18.34 4.45 1.05
CA PHE A 227 -17.73 4.30 -0.27
C PHE A 227 -16.39 3.55 -0.16
N ARG A 228 -16.19 2.54 -1.00
CA ARG A 228 -14.98 1.70 -1.01
C ARG A 228 -14.50 1.48 -2.42
N CYS A 229 -13.23 1.81 -2.65
CA CYS A 229 -12.51 1.50 -3.87
C CYS A 229 -11.67 0.23 -3.67
N PRO A 230 -11.45 -0.55 -4.73
CA PRO A 230 -10.50 -1.65 -4.71
C PRO A 230 -9.10 -1.18 -4.34
N VAL A 231 -8.43 -1.92 -3.46
CA VAL A 231 -7.02 -1.71 -3.13
C VAL A 231 -6.18 -2.56 -4.08
N ASP A 232 -5.32 -1.94 -4.87
CA ASP A 232 -4.36 -2.67 -5.70
C ASP A 232 -3.26 -3.27 -4.79
N PRO A 233 -3.19 -4.61 -4.65
CA PRO A 233 -2.21 -5.23 -3.77
C PRO A 233 -0.77 -5.10 -4.28
N CYS A 234 -0.57 -4.70 -5.54
CA CYS A 234 0.75 -4.59 -6.16
C CYS A 234 1.29 -3.15 -6.21
N GLU A 235 0.51 -2.14 -5.81
CA GLU A 235 0.90 -0.72 -5.90
C GLU A 235 1.93 -0.35 -4.83
N ASP A 236 1.76 -0.84 -3.60
CA ASP A 236 2.69 -0.57 -2.50
C ASP A 236 3.86 -1.55 -2.50
N VAL A 237 5.06 -1.02 -2.76
CA VAL A 237 6.32 -1.82 -2.74
C VAL A 237 6.67 -2.27 -1.33
N GLU A 238 6.39 -1.46 -0.30
CA GLU A 238 6.75 -1.79 1.09
C GLU A 238 5.80 -2.81 1.74
N SER A 239 4.53 -2.81 1.35
CA SER A 239 3.52 -3.78 1.82
C SER A 239 3.18 -4.83 0.76
N SER A 240 4.05 -5.01 -0.24
CA SER A 240 3.80 -5.96 -1.31
C SER A 240 3.56 -7.36 -0.74
N PRO A 241 2.51 -8.06 -1.19
CA PRO A 241 2.22 -9.41 -0.73
C PRO A 241 3.20 -10.46 -1.29
N CYS A 242 4.10 -10.04 -2.18
CA CYS A 242 5.08 -10.89 -2.84
C CYS A 242 6.46 -10.76 -2.17
N SER A 243 7.31 -11.78 -2.35
CA SER A 243 8.69 -11.76 -1.90
C SER A 243 9.47 -10.67 -2.66
N SER A 244 10.51 -10.11 -2.04
CA SER A 244 11.36 -9.06 -2.65
C SER A 244 11.92 -9.38 -4.04
N ASN A 245 12.05 -10.67 -4.37
CA ASN A 245 12.59 -11.14 -5.65
C ASN A 245 11.50 -11.70 -6.57
N ALA A 246 10.23 -11.40 -6.29
CA ALA A 246 9.07 -11.79 -7.08
C ALA A 246 8.39 -10.55 -7.66
N SER A 247 7.78 -10.70 -8.84
CA SER A 247 6.94 -9.68 -9.45
C SER A 247 5.49 -9.88 -9.02
N CYS A 248 4.84 -8.81 -8.58
CA CYS A 248 3.40 -8.83 -8.27
C CYS A 248 2.61 -8.50 -9.54
N GLN A 249 1.67 -9.36 -9.89
CA GLN A 249 0.73 -9.11 -10.98
C GLN A 249 -0.69 -9.13 -10.44
N ARG A 250 -1.38 -7.99 -10.57
CA ARG A 250 -2.80 -7.89 -10.23
C ARG A 250 -3.65 -8.67 -11.25
N ALA A 251 -4.75 -9.24 -10.79
CA ALA A 251 -5.72 -9.87 -11.68
C ALA A 251 -6.48 -8.82 -12.50
N ASN A 252 -7.16 -9.26 -13.57
CA ASN A 252 -8.01 -8.37 -14.38
C ASN A 252 -9.21 -7.80 -13.62
N SER A 253 -9.58 -8.41 -12.49
CA SER A 253 -10.70 -7.98 -11.65
C SER A 253 -10.31 -8.06 -10.17
N PRO A 254 -10.70 -7.05 -9.35
CA PRO A 254 -10.49 -7.09 -7.91
C PRO A 254 -11.29 -8.18 -7.19
N LEU A 255 -12.31 -8.74 -7.86
CA LEU A 255 -13.15 -9.82 -7.33
C LEU A 255 -12.62 -11.22 -7.70
N ALA A 256 -11.50 -11.31 -8.43
CA ALA A 256 -10.87 -12.58 -8.75
C ALA A 256 -10.31 -13.27 -7.49
N HIS A 257 -10.26 -14.60 -7.50
CA HIS A 257 -9.74 -15.40 -6.39
C HIS A 257 -8.67 -16.37 -6.92
N PRO A 258 -7.37 -16.07 -6.74
CA PRO A 258 -6.82 -14.89 -6.09
C PRO A 258 -6.95 -13.60 -6.94
N ASN A 259 -6.94 -12.44 -6.30
CA ASN A 259 -6.99 -11.11 -6.95
C ASN A 259 -5.59 -10.60 -7.38
N TYR A 260 -4.53 -11.35 -7.08
CA TYR A 260 -3.17 -11.14 -7.55
C TYR A 260 -2.39 -12.46 -7.61
N THR A 261 -1.30 -12.47 -8.36
CA THR A 261 -0.33 -13.56 -8.44
C THR A 261 1.07 -13.02 -8.21
N CYS A 262 1.92 -13.83 -7.58
CA CYS A 262 3.35 -13.52 -7.41
C CYS A 262 4.15 -14.42 -8.35
N GLU A 263 4.87 -13.84 -9.28
CA GLU A 263 5.64 -14.57 -10.28
C GLU A 263 7.14 -14.44 -10.02
N CYS A 264 7.84 -15.56 -10.05
CA CYS A 264 9.28 -15.56 -9.96
C CYS A 264 9.91 -15.18 -11.31
N PRO A 265 10.96 -14.34 -11.31
CA PRO A 265 11.67 -13.99 -12.53
C PRO A 265 12.35 -15.22 -13.15
N PRO A 266 12.70 -15.16 -14.45
CA PRO A 266 13.35 -16.27 -15.14
C PRO A 266 14.60 -16.78 -14.40
N GLY A 267 14.66 -18.10 -14.19
CA GLY A 267 15.78 -18.76 -13.49
C GLY A 267 15.61 -18.90 -11.98
N LEU A 268 14.53 -18.37 -11.40
CA LEU A 268 14.12 -18.64 -10.02
C LEU A 268 12.85 -19.50 -9.99
N MET A 269 12.68 -20.26 -8.91
CA MET A 269 11.52 -21.11 -8.67
C MET A 269 10.97 -20.91 -7.26
N GLY A 270 9.65 -21.00 -7.15
CA GLY A 270 8.91 -20.89 -5.90
C GLY A 270 7.51 -20.33 -6.13
N ASN A 271 6.78 -20.10 -5.05
CA ASN A 271 5.43 -19.56 -5.08
C ASN A 271 5.38 -18.02 -5.12
N GLY A 272 6.54 -17.36 -5.13
CA GLY A 272 6.66 -15.90 -5.16
C GLY A 272 6.22 -15.18 -3.88
N LYS A 273 5.69 -15.88 -2.87
CA LYS A 273 5.21 -15.30 -1.61
C LYS A 273 6.34 -15.25 -0.57
N PRO A 274 6.37 -14.25 0.33
CA PRO A 274 7.39 -14.17 1.36
C PRO A 274 7.38 -15.42 2.24
N CYS A 275 8.56 -15.93 2.57
CA CYS A 275 8.71 -17.02 3.51
C CYS A 275 8.29 -16.58 4.91
N PRO A 276 7.62 -17.45 5.70
CA PRO A 276 7.38 -17.19 7.11
C PRO A 276 8.69 -16.89 7.81
N LYS A 277 8.78 -15.74 8.51
CA LYS A 277 9.91 -15.45 9.41
C LYS A 277 9.81 -16.47 10.55
N TYR A 278 10.70 -17.46 10.56
CA TYR A 278 10.64 -18.65 11.41
C TYR A 278 10.29 -18.34 12.88
N ASN A 279 9.35 -19.11 13.43
CA ASN A 279 9.24 -19.37 14.85
C ASN A 279 10.24 -20.49 15.18
N THR A 280 11.15 -20.25 16.11
CA THR A 280 12.42 -20.97 16.36
C THR A 280 12.28 -22.46 16.76
N GLN A 281 11.08 -23.04 16.73
CA GLN A 281 10.79 -24.34 17.35
C GLN A 281 10.52 -25.49 16.37
N GLN A 282 10.34 -25.25 15.07
CA GLN A 282 10.15 -26.32 14.08
C GLN A 282 11.12 -26.11 12.91
N GLN A 283 12.32 -26.64 13.07
CA GLN A 283 13.39 -26.67 12.07
C GLN A 283 13.03 -27.67 10.95
N GLN A 284 12.03 -27.38 10.13
CA GLN A 284 12.03 -27.98 8.79
C GLN A 284 13.04 -27.18 7.95
N PRO A 285 14.06 -27.80 7.35
CA PRO A 285 14.92 -27.11 6.40
C PRO A 285 14.05 -26.53 5.28
N GLN A 286 14.25 -25.26 4.91
CA GLN A 286 13.66 -24.72 3.69
C GLN A 286 13.98 -25.67 2.54
N GLN A 287 12.94 -26.26 1.95
CA GLN A 287 13.13 -27.17 0.82
C GLN A 287 13.62 -26.34 -0.36
N GLN A 288 14.72 -26.75 -0.97
CA GLN A 288 15.27 -26.07 -2.13
C GLN A 288 14.68 -26.69 -3.40
N PRO A 289 14.22 -25.88 -4.37
CA PRO A 289 13.75 -26.40 -5.63
C PRO A 289 14.91 -27.06 -6.38
N LYS A 290 14.57 -28.14 -7.08
CA LYS A 290 15.47 -28.88 -7.95
C LYS A 290 14.95 -28.86 -9.38
N VAL A 291 15.88 -28.75 -10.32
CA VAL A 291 15.62 -28.94 -11.75
C VAL A 291 16.36 -30.17 -12.24
N LYS A 292 15.89 -30.74 -13.33
CA LYS A 292 16.50 -31.85 -14.04
C LYS A 292 17.86 -31.45 -14.61
N TYR A 293 18.57 -32.42 -15.17
CA TYR A 293 19.87 -32.25 -15.82
C TYR A 293 19.91 -31.14 -16.90
N ASP A 294 18.77 -30.81 -17.51
CA ASP A 294 18.64 -29.70 -18.47
C ASP A 294 18.77 -28.29 -17.85
N GLY A 295 18.78 -28.21 -16.51
CA GLY A 295 18.87 -26.97 -15.76
C GLY A 295 17.60 -26.10 -15.79
N LYS A 296 16.50 -26.60 -16.35
CA LYS A 296 15.27 -25.82 -16.58
C LYS A 296 14.01 -26.52 -16.10
N THR A 297 13.87 -27.80 -16.40
CA THR A 297 12.65 -28.55 -16.10
C THR A 297 12.62 -28.89 -14.62
N PRO A 298 11.58 -28.52 -13.85
CA PRO A 298 11.50 -28.91 -12.45
C PRO A 298 11.42 -30.44 -12.29
N THR A 299 12.07 -30.97 -11.26
CA THR A 299 11.93 -32.38 -10.89
C THR A 299 10.50 -32.67 -10.43
N GLU A 300 10.08 -33.94 -10.44
CA GLU A 300 8.72 -34.29 -10.01
C GLU A 300 8.46 -33.93 -8.54
N SER A 301 9.48 -34.08 -7.69
CA SER A 301 9.45 -33.63 -6.30
C SER A 301 9.24 -32.11 -6.22
N THR A 302 9.99 -31.32 -6.98
CA THR A 302 9.86 -29.85 -7.01
C THR A 302 8.49 -29.42 -7.49
N LYS A 303 7.94 -30.08 -8.53
CA LYS A 303 6.58 -29.81 -9.00
C LYS A 303 5.54 -30.03 -7.91
N ARG A 304 5.61 -31.16 -7.18
CA ARG A 304 4.71 -31.45 -6.05
C ARG A 304 4.81 -30.39 -4.96
N LEU A 305 6.00 -29.87 -4.69
CA LEU A 305 6.20 -28.82 -3.69
C LEU A 305 5.69 -27.44 -4.14
N LEU A 306 5.80 -27.12 -5.43
CA LEU A 306 5.20 -25.92 -6.03
C LEU A 306 3.67 -25.99 -5.94
N ASP A 307 3.09 -27.11 -6.36
CA ASP A 307 1.64 -27.34 -6.36
C ASP A 307 1.07 -27.30 -4.92
N ALA A 308 1.83 -27.80 -3.95
CA ALA A 308 1.49 -27.73 -2.52
C ALA A 308 1.76 -26.35 -1.88
N GLY A 309 2.34 -25.40 -2.61
CA GLY A 309 2.69 -24.07 -2.10
C GLY A 309 3.78 -24.06 -1.03
N LEU A 310 4.57 -25.13 -0.92
CA LEU A 310 5.57 -25.33 0.13
C LEU A 310 6.93 -24.65 -0.18
N LEU A 311 7.17 -24.31 -1.45
CA LEU A 311 8.35 -23.54 -1.85
C LEU A 311 8.06 -22.05 -1.76
N CYS A 312 8.39 -21.46 -0.61
CA CYS A 312 8.22 -20.03 -0.41
C CYS A 312 9.31 -19.21 -1.13
N GLY A 313 8.94 -17.98 -1.51
CA GLY A 313 9.83 -17.01 -2.13
C GLY A 313 10.17 -17.35 -3.59
N CYS A 314 11.27 -16.77 -4.06
CA CYS A 314 11.88 -17.10 -5.34
C CYS A 314 13.33 -17.49 -5.09
N THR A 315 13.64 -18.77 -5.30
CA THR A 315 14.94 -19.35 -4.99
C THR A 315 15.56 -19.95 -6.24
N LYS A 316 16.89 -19.85 -6.36
CA LYS A 316 17.60 -20.44 -7.48
C LYS A 316 17.57 -21.96 -7.33
N PRO A 317 17.03 -22.71 -8.31
CA PRO A 317 16.99 -24.16 -8.21
C PRO A 317 18.40 -24.75 -8.31
N THR A 318 18.57 -25.90 -7.67
CA THR A 318 19.76 -26.73 -7.80
C THR A 318 19.53 -27.78 -8.89
N VAL A 319 20.55 -28.08 -9.67
CA VAL A 319 20.45 -29.13 -10.69
C VAL A 319 20.56 -30.48 -9.97
N ASP A 320 19.53 -31.31 -10.11
CA ASP A 320 19.60 -32.73 -9.82
C ASP A 320 20.20 -33.41 -11.06
N PRO A 321 21.49 -33.78 -11.02
CA PRO A 321 22.18 -34.27 -12.20
C PRO A 321 21.65 -35.63 -12.67
N CYS A 322 20.93 -36.35 -11.81
CA CYS A 322 20.43 -37.69 -12.10
C CYS A 322 18.97 -37.71 -12.57
N ASP A 323 18.16 -36.70 -12.22
CA ASP A 323 16.79 -36.59 -12.76
C ASP A 323 16.84 -36.05 -14.20
N GLY A 324 16.36 -36.84 -15.17
CA GLY A 324 16.40 -36.52 -16.60
C GLY A 324 17.74 -36.81 -17.29
N TYR A 325 18.70 -37.43 -16.59
CA TYR A 325 19.84 -38.09 -17.24
C TYR A 325 19.36 -39.34 -17.98
N HIS A 326 20.12 -39.83 -18.96
CA HIS A 326 19.74 -41.05 -19.67
C HIS A 326 19.67 -42.24 -18.69
N ASP A 327 18.76 -43.17 -18.96
CA ASP A 327 18.56 -44.32 -18.09
C ASP A 327 19.85 -45.13 -17.98
N CYS A 328 20.36 -45.28 -16.76
CA CYS A 328 21.46 -46.20 -16.49
C CYS A 328 20.98 -47.65 -16.72
N PRO A 329 21.88 -48.55 -17.14
CA PRO A 329 21.61 -49.99 -17.21
C PRO A 329 20.98 -50.54 -15.93
N SER A 330 20.25 -51.65 -16.01
CA SER A 330 19.45 -52.19 -14.89
C SER A 330 20.23 -52.45 -13.59
N LYS A 331 21.54 -52.71 -13.68
CA LYS A 331 22.47 -52.96 -12.55
C LYS A 331 23.27 -51.72 -12.12
N GLU A 332 23.01 -50.58 -12.73
CA GLU A 332 23.64 -49.30 -12.47
C GLU A 332 22.65 -48.29 -11.89
N MET A 333 23.15 -47.31 -11.16
CA MET A 333 22.41 -46.17 -10.67
C MET A 333 23.18 -44.90 -11.00
N CYS A 334 22.46 -43.81 -11.27
CA CYS A 334 23.10 -42.52 -11.46
C CYS A 334 23.61 -41.99 -10.11
N VAL A 335 24.86 -41.53 -10.11
CA VAL A 335 25.53 -40.88 -8.99
C VAL A 335 26.18 -39.60 -9.48
N ALA A 336 26.04 -38.53 -8.70
CA ALA A 336 26.69 -37.25 -8.92
C ALA A 336 28.10 -37.25 -8.32
N ASP A 337 29.12 -36.82 -9.08
CA ASP A 337 30.46 -36.57 -8.53
C ASP A 337 30.52 -35.26 -7.71
N SER A 338 31.69 -34.93 -7.15
CA SER A 338 31.91 -33.69 -6.39
C SER A 338 31.71 -32.39 -7.20
N TYR A 339 31.63 -32.50 -8.52
CA TYR A 339 31.39 -31.41 -9.46
C TYR A 339 29.96 -31.44 -10.03
N ASN A 340 29.06 -32.23 -9.42
CA ASN A 340 27.67 -32.41 -9.85
C ASN A 340 27.54 -32.97 -11.28
N ARG A 341 28.53 -33.74 -11.76
CA ARG A 341 28.44 -34.45 -13.04
C ARG A 341 27.83 -35.83 -12.81
N PRO A 342 26.76 -36.20 -13.55
CA PRO A 342 26.17 -37.52 -13.44
C PRO A 342 27.07 -38.58 -14.05
N SER A 343 27.15 -39.72 -13.39
CA SER A 343 27.80 -40.94 -13.87
C SER A 343 27.00 -42.15 -13.45
N CYS A 344 26.88 -43.16 -14.31
CA CYS A 344 26.31 -44.44 -13.90
C CYS A 344 27.37 -45.25 -13.14
N GLN A 345 27.02 -45.65 -11.91
CA GLN A 345 27.84 -46.50 -11.05
C GLN A 345 27.07 -47.75 -10.68
N CYS A 346 27.79 -48.84 -10.37
CA CYS A 346 27.15 -50.07 -9.96
C CYS A 346 26.30 -49.87 -8.70
N LYS A 347 25.11 -50.47 -8.69
CA LYS A 347 24.26 -50.50 -7.49
C LYS A 347 25.00 -51.21 -6.35
N PRO A 348 24.65 -50.92 -5.08
CA PRO A 348 25.17 -51.68 -3.95
C PRO A 348 25.01 -53.20 -4.16
N GLY A 349 26.07 -53.97 -3.93
CA GLY A 349 26.13 -55.41 -4.20
C GLY A 349 26.55 -55.79 -5.62
N HIS A 350 26.98 -54.82 -6.44
CA HIS A 350 27.55 -55.06 -7.77
C HIS A 350 28.93 -54.41 -7.93
N VAL A 351 29.81 -55.03 -8.71
CA VAL A 351 31.16 -54.55 -9.03
C VAL A 351 31.27 -54.33 -10.54
N ARG A 352 32.07 -53.33 -10.95
CA ARG A 352 32.24 -53.01 -12.37
C ARG A 352 33.28 -53.92 -13.02
N ASP A 353 32.85 -54.68 -14.00
CA ASP A 353 33.66 -55.49 -14.91
C ASP A 353 33.89 -54.75 -16.24
N GLU A 354 35.06 -54.91 -16.84
CA GLU A 354 35.43 -54.22 -18.10
C GLU A 354 34.64 -54.71 -19.32
N VAL A 355 34.21 -55.97 -19.31
CA VAL A 355 33.54 -56.64 -20.44
C VAL A 355 32.03 -56.67 -20.24
N TYR A 356 31.59 -56.98 -19.02
CA TYR A 356 30.18 -57.26 -18.72
C TYR A 356 29.46 -56.12 -18.01
N GLY A 357 30.15 -55.00 -17.72
CA GLY A 357 29.57 -53.89 -16.97
C GLY A 357 29.40 -54.25 -15.49
N CYS A 358 28.33 -53.79 -14.83
CA CYS A 358 28.10 -54.14 -13.43
C CYS A 358 27.64 -55.60 -13.25
N VAL A 359 28.44 -56.39 -12.55
CA VAL A 359 28.18 -57.81 -12.22
C VAL A 359 27.91 -57.95 -10.72
N ASP A 360 27.20 -59.00 -10.31
CA ASP A 360 26.92 -59.24 -8.89
C ASP A 360 28.23 -59.49 -8.13
N GLU A 361 28.43 -58.78 -7.01
CA GLU A 361 29.63 -58.94 -6.16
C GLU A 361 29.70 -60.35 -5.55
N HIS A 362 28.53 -60.94 -5.30
CA HIS A 362 28.36 -62.27 -4.74
C HIS A 362 27.43 -63.08 -5.65
N PRO A 363 27.92 -63.60 -6.79
CA PRO A 363 27.09 -64.39 -7.70
C PRO A 363 26.55 -65.63 -6.96
N PRO A 364 25.28 -66.02 -7.21
CA PRO A 364 24.71 -67.20 -6.57
C PRO A 364 25.56 -68.43 -6.92
N GLY A 365 26.10 -69.09 -5.89
CA GLY A 365 26.83 -70.34 -6.05
C GLY A 365 25.88 -71.44 -6.53
N LEU A 366 26.21 -72.09 -7.64
CA LEU A 366 25.44 -73.20 -8.15
C LEU A 366 26.00 -74.49 -7.56
N THR A 367 25.18 -75.18 -6.77
CA THR A 367 25.51 -76.52 -6.30
C THR A 367 25.18 -77.50 -7.42
N LEU A 368 26.19 -77.87 -8.20
CA LEU A 368 26.02 -78.93 -9.19
C LEU A 368 25.85 -80.26 -8.46
N ARG A 369 24.68 -80.90 -8.65
CA ARG A 369 24.50 -82.29 -8.23
C ARG A 369 25.38 -83.16 -9.12
N TYR A 370 26.36 -83.80 -8.50
CA TYR A 370 27.30 -84.76 -9.09
C TYR A 370 26.78 -85.46 -10.36
N SER A 371 27.44 -85.20 -11.49
CA SER A 371 27.55 -86.16 -12.58
C SER A 371 28.66 -87.14 -12.21
N SER A 372 28.38 -88.44 -12.29
CA SER A 372 29.22 -89.56 -11.84
C SER A 372 30.45 -89.80 -12.73
N ASN A 373 31.09 -88.75 -13.25
CA ASN A 373 32.21 -88.87 -14.18
C ASN A 373 33.55 -88.71 -13.43
N PRO A 374 34.35 -89.79 -13.28
CA PRO A 374 35.50 -89.83 -12.37
C PRO A 374 36.76 -89.07 -12.83
N ASP A 375 36.77 -88.45 -14.02
CA ASP A 375 37.97 -87.83 -14.59
C ASP A 375 37.98 -86.29 -14.58
N SER A 376 36.98 -85.62 -13.97
CA SER A 376 36.96 -84.15 -13.92
C SER A 376 37.81 -83.62 -12.76
N LYS A 377 38.66 -82.64 -13.06
CA LYS A 377 39.66 -82.04 -12.16
C LYS A 377 39.01 -81.02 -11.20
N PHE A 378 37.95 -81.44 -10.51
CA PHE A 378 37.12 -80.61 -9.64
C PHE A 378 37.56 -80.69 -8.17
N ASP A 379 37.53 -79.53 -7.51
CA ASP A 379 37.77 -79.39 -6.08
C ASP A 379 36.67 -80.13 -5.29
N THR A 380 37.02 -81.29 -4.76
CA THR A 380 36.09 -82.36 -4.38
C THR A 380 35.43 -82.13 -3.01
N ASP A 381 35.91 -81.15 -2.25
CA ASP A 381 35.54 -81.00 -0.84
C ASP A 381 34.29 -80.15 -0.58
N ARG A 382 33.73 -79.46 -1.59
CA ARG A 382 32.55 -78.58 -1.39
C ARG A 382 31.39 -78.73 -2.37
N GLY A 383 31.59 -79.32 -3.55
CA GLY A 383 30.50 -79.55 -4.52
C GLY A 383 29.77 -78.28 -4.99
N ILE A 384 30.39 -77.10 -4.85
CA ILE A 384 29.84 -75.81 -5.27
C ILE A 384 30.73 -75.28 -6.37
N GLU A 385 30.15 -75.06 -7.55
CA GLU A 385 30.79 -74.34 -8.64
C GLU A 385 30.21 -72.92 -8.68
N TYR A 386 31.07 -71.92 -8.58
CA TYR A 386 30.66 -70.53 -8.76
C TYR A 386 30.78 -70.21 -10.25
N LEU A 387 29.65 -70.04 -10.92
CA LEU A 387 29.66 -69.57 -12.31
C LEU A 387 29.99 -68.08 -12.34
N THR A 388 30.88 -67.69 -13.24
CA THR A 388 31.13 -66.29 -13.58
C THR A 388 30.17 -65.85 -14.69
N GLN A 389 29.84 -64.55 -14.73
CA GLN A 389 28.92 -64.02 -15.73
C GLN A 389 29.56 -64.12 -17.13
N GLY A 390 28.98 -64.94 -18.01
CA GLY A 390 29.55 -65.28 -19.32
C GLY A 390 29.86 -66.78 -19.47
N ASP A 391 29.92 -67.51 -18.36
CA ASP A 391 30.06 -68.96 -18.40
C ASP A 391 28.82 -69.61 -18.99
N ARG A 392 29.04 -70.42 -20.01
CA ARG A 392 27.98 -71.23 -20.62
C ARG A 392 27.81 -72.49 -19.79
N TYR A 393 26.73 -72.54 -19.02
CA TYR A 393 26.29 -73.76 -18.38
C TYR A 393 25.52 -74.62 -19.39
N GLU A 394 26.10 -75.77 -19.76
CA GLU A 394 25.40 -76.81 -20.50
C GLU A 394 24.91 -77.87 -19.52
N GLU A 395 23.63 -77.82 -19.17
CA GLU A 395 22.97 -78.93 -18.49
C GLU A 395 22.70 -80.03 -19.53
N TYR A 396 23.50 -81.10 -19.50
CA TYR A 396 23.15 -82.31 -20.23
C TYR A 396 21.91 -82.88 -19.57
N GLY A 397 20.74 -82.64 -20.19
CA GLY A 397 19.46 -83.14 -19.75
C GLY A 397 19.57 -84.62 -19.41
N VAL A 398 19.34 -84.94 -18.14
CA VAL A 398 19.22 -86.30 -17.66
C VAL A 398 18.01 -86.90 -18.37
N MET A 399 18.24 -87.81 -19.32
CA MET A 399 17.17 -88.67 -19.85
C MET A 399 16.71 -89.67 -18.79
#